data_AF-A0A077WD12-F1
#
_entry.id   AF-A0A077WD12-F1
#
_cell.length_a   1.000
_cell.length_b   1.000
_cell.length_c   1.000
_cell.angle_alpha   90.00
_cell.angle_beta   90.00
_cell.angle_gamma   90.00
#
_symmetry.space_group_name_H-M   'P 1'
#
loop_
_entity.id
_entity.type
_entity.pdbx_description
1 polymer ?
#
loop_
_entity_poly.entity_id
_entity_poly.type
_entity_poly.pdbx_seq_one_letter_code
_entity_poly.pdbx_strand_id
1 'polypeptide(L)'
;MRPRWMFLVWSLIHLLLLCFVAYQWTNDGHEPVVNGVGWHFVVAALLNSLWFSLLESHHPILGFIVSILLLVAVSVIFYNLAENFAPETWAQRFLIHAPFSVWHGFTIFMAVWNAFVAFTTVRKDQFGIILHPNIFHVILVYAALLFLTLSAIGYVQYKHERCDVISAWVIAFCLWAVFDHQRDPLIHWPALAAALVSTIWPIEPFVYQLVKYRTINPEERERILNTTTTN
;
A
#
# COMPACT_ATOMS: atom_id res chain seq x y z
N MET A 1 -6.99 -18.08 -12.33
CA MET A 1 -6.93 -18.13 -10.85
C MET A 1 -5.97 -17.05 -10.37
N ARG A 2 -6.44 -16.12 -9.53
CA ARG A 2 -5.60 -15.04 -8.95
C ARG A 2 -4.43 -15.66 -8.16
N PRO A 3 -3.24 -15.05 -8.13
CA PRO A 3 -2.13 -15.58 -7.34
C PRO A 3 -2.53 -15.64 -5.88
N ARG A 4 -2.63 -16.85 -5.32
CA ARG A 4 -3.16 -17.07 -3.96
C ARG A 4 -2.31 -16.36 -2.90
N TRP A 5 -1.02 -16.19 -3.19
CA TRP A 5 -0.06 -15.54 -2.30
C TRP A 5 -0.28 -14.02 -2.19
N MET A 6 -0.93 -13.37 -3.15
CA MET A 6 -1.27 -11.95 -3.06
C MET A 6 -2.16 -11.65 -1.83
N PHE A 7 -3.01 -12.61 -1.46
CA PHE A 7 -3.90 -12.48 -0.29
C PHE A 7 -3.17 -12.51 1.06
N LEU A 8 -1.87 -12.80 1.09
CA LEU A 8 -1.06 -12.67 2.31
C LEU A 8 -1.05 -11.23 2.86
N VAL A 9 -1.17 -10.22 1.98
CA VAL A 9 -1.30 -8.82 2.41
C VAL A 9 -2.56 -8.64 3.26
N TRP A 10 -3.66 -9.32 2.91
CA TRP A 10 -4.90 -9.26 3.67
C TRP A 10 -4.71 -9.82 5.08
N SER A 11 -4.10 -11.01 5.20
CA SER A 11 -3.78 -11.62 6.49
C SER A 11 -2.86 -10.72 7.33
N LEU A 12 -1.86 -10.10 6.70
CA LEU A 12 -0.96 -9.16 7.36
C LEU A 12 -1.72 -7.93 7.89
N ILE A 13 -2.60 -7.32 7.10
CA ILE A 13 -3.43 -6.19 7.53
C ILE A 13 -4.27 -6.57 8.76
N HIS A 14 -4.94 -7.73 8.74
CA HIS A 14 -5.79 -8.15 9.85
C HIS A 14 -4.98 -8.44 11.12
N LEU A 15 -3.81 -9.05 10.98
CA LEU A 15 -2.91 -9.28 12.11
C LEU A 15 -2.43 -7.96 12.71
N LEU A 16 -1.98 -7.01 11.89
CA LEU A 16 -1.53 -5.70 12.37
C LEU A 16 -2.68 -4.89 12.98
N LEU A 17 -3.89 -4.93 12.40
CA LEU A 17 -5.07 -4.29 12.96
C LEU A 17 -5.51 -4.92 14.29
N LEU A 18 -5.34 -6.23 14.46
CA LEU A 18 -5.59 -6.88 15.75
C LEU A 18 -4.59 -6.39 16.81
N CYS A 19 -3.31 -6.33 16.46
CA CYS A 19 -2.28 -5.80 17.35
C CYS A 19 -2.52 -4.32 17.68
N PHE A 20 -2.94 -3.51 16.72
CA PHE A 20 -3.38 -2.12 16.89
C PHE A 20 -4.53 -2.01 17.90
N VAL A 21 -5.58 -2.82 17.73
CA VAL A 21 -6.74 -2.84 18.63
C VAL A 21 -6.35 -3.26 20.04
N ALA A 22 -5.36 -4.13 20.22
CA ALA A 22 -4.84 -4.48 21.54
C ALA A 22 -3.99 -3.33 22.12
N TYR A 23 -3.14 -2.70 21.31
CA TYR A 23 -2.21 -1.64 21.74
C TYR A 23 -2.93 -0.36 22.18
N GLN A 24 -4.12 -0.06 21.64
CA GLN A 24 -4.89 1.15 22.01
C GLN A 24 -5.24 1.26 23.51
N TRP A 25 -5.20 0.14 24.24
CA TRP A 25 -5.49 0.08 25.67
C TRP A 25 -4.28 0.44 26.55
N THR A 26 -3.14 0.76 25.94
CA THR A 26 -1.95 1.25 26.63
C THR A 26 -1.98 2.77 26.72
N ASN A 27 -1.28 3.34 27.72
CA ASN A 27 -1.18 4.80 27.87
C ASN A 27 -0.57 5.45 26.62
N ASP A 28 0.45 4.81 26.04
CA ASP A 28 1.17 5.30 24.86
C ASP A 28 0.38 5.14 23.55
N GLY A 29 -0.63 4.27 23.53
CA GLY A 29 -1.45 4.00 22.36
C GLY A 29 -2.78 4.76 22.35
N HIS A 30 -3.31 5.14 23.51
CA HIS A 30 -4.67 5.65 23.63
C HIS A 30 -4.89 6.95 22.85
N GLU A 31 -4.04 7.95 23.05
CA GLU A 31 -4.21 9.30 22.48
C GLU A 31 -4.12 9.30 20.94
N PRO A 32 -3.08 8.70 20.30
CA PRO A 32 -3.01 8.64 18.84
C PRO A 32 -4.14 7.82 18.20
N VAL A 33 -4.65 6.80 18.90
CA VAL A 33 -5.75 5.97 18.39
C VAL A 33 -7.07 6.71 18.44
N VAL A 34 -7.42 7.30 19.58
CA VAL A 34 -8.73 7.96 19.76
C VAL A 34 -8.82 9.22 18.90
N ASN A 35 -7.78 10.05 18.89
CA ASN A 35 -7.80 11.34 18.18
C ASN A 35 -7.29 11.23 16.73
N GLY A 36 -6.32 10.35 16.47
CA GLY A 36 -5.73 10.19 15.14
C GLY A 36 -6.53 9.27 14.22
N VAL A 37 -7.04 8.16 14.75
CA VAL A 37 -7.79 7.18 13.97
C VAL A 37 -9.30 7.40 14.15
N GLY A 38 -9.76 7.32 15.41
CA GLY A 38 -11.13 7.62 15.81
C GLY A 38 -12.20 6.96 14.94
N TRP A 39 -13.25 7.72 14.63
CA TRP A 39 -14.42 7.22 13.90
C TRP A 39 -14.13 6.85 12.43
N HIS A 40 -13.03 7.35 11.86
CA HIS A 40 -12.64 7.03 10.49
C HIS A 40 -12.36 5.53 10.32
N PHE A 41 -11.84 4.85 11.36
CA PHE A 41 -11.64 3.40 11.32
C PHE A 41 -12.96 2.63 11.25
N VAL A 42 -13.98 3.06 11.98
CA VAL A 42 -15.32 2.46 11.91
C VAL A 42 -15.89 2.62 10.49
N VAL A 43 -15.81 3.82 9.92
CA VAL A 43 -16.24 4.08 8.54
C VAL A 43 -15.47 3.21 7.55
N ALA A 44 -14.15 3.13 7.66
CA ALA A 44 -13.32 2.29 6.80
C ALA A 44 -13.69 0.80 6.93
N ALA A 45 -13.92 0.29 8.14
CA ALA A 45 -14.33 -1.10 8.37
C ALA A 45 -15.71 -1.42 7.77
N LEU A 46 -16.67 -0.50 7.88
CA LEU A 46 -18.00 -0.64 7.27
C LEU A 46 -17.92 -0.62 5.75
N LEU A 47 -17.17 0.32 5.16
CA LEU A 47 -16.94 0.40 3.72
C LEU A 47 -16.23 -0.86 3.21
N ASN A 48 -15.25 -1.38 3.95
CA ASN A 48 -14.55 -2.60 3.62
C ASN A 48 -15.48 -3.82 3.58
N SER A 49 -16.36 -3.94 4.58
CA SER A 49 -17.34 -5.02 4.66
C SER A 49 -18.38 -4.92 3.53
N LEU A 50 -18.86 -3.71 3.25
CA LEU A 50 -19.80 -3.44 2.16
C LEU A 50 -19.18 -3.74 0.79
N TRP A 51 -17.92 -3.34 0.59
CA TRP A 51 -17.18 -3.62 -0.64
C TRP A 51 -17.09 -5.13 -0.93
N PHE A 52 -16.74 -5.93 0.07
CA PHE A 52 -16.65 -7.39 -0.08
C PHE A 52 -18.01 -8.00 -0.45
N SER A 53 -19.07 -7.58 0.25
CA SER A 53 -20.45 -8.02 -0.01
C SER A 53 -20.92 -7.69 -1.44
N LEU A 54 -20.60 -6.49 -1.94
CA LEU A 54 -20.94 -6.07 -3.30
C LEU A 54 -20.19 -6.87 -4.37
N LEU A 55 -18.93 -7.20 -4.13
CA LEU A 55 -18.16 -8.05 -5.04
C LEU A 55 -18.69 -9.48 -5.09
N GLU A 56 -19.06 -10.05 -3.94
CA GLU A 56 -19.64 -11.39 -3.85
C GLU A 56 -21.02 -11.44 -4.52
N SER A 57 -21.81 -10.37 -4.37
CA SER A 57 -23.13 -10.22 -5.00
C SER A 57 -23.08 -9.84 -6.48
N HIS A 58 -21.92 -9.88 -7.13
CA HIS A 58 -21.74 -9.54 -8.55
C HIS A 58 -22.20 -8.12 -8.95
N HIS A 59 -21.98 -7.13 -8.08
CA HIS A 59 -22.23 -5.71 -8.37
C HIS A 59 -20.90 -4.93 -8.55
N PRO A 60 -20.16 -5.15 -9.66
CA PRO A 60 -18.77 -4.71 -9.77
C PRO A 60 -18.62 -3.18 -9.87
N ILE A 61 -19.58 -2.46 -10.46
CA ILE A 61 -19.55 -1.00 -10.55
C ILE A 61 -19.74 -0.37 -9.16
N LEU A 62 -20.72 -0.85 -8.39
CA LEU A 62 -20.91 -0.40 -7.01
C LEU A 62 -19.71 -0.78 -6.14
N GLY A 63 -19.18 -2.00 -6.30
CA GLY A 63 -17.95 -2.43 -5.65
C GLY A 63 -16.78 -1.50 -5.94
N PHE A 64 -16.60 -1.07 -7.19
CA PHE A 64 -15.59 -0.08 -7.56
C PHE A 64 -15.80 1.26 -6.85
N ILE A 65 -17.01 1.82 -6.87
CA ILE A 65 -17.31 3.08 -6.17
C ILE A 65 -17.01 2.97 -4.67
N VAL A 66 -17.45 1.89 -4.01
CA VAL A 66 -17.18 1.68 -2.58
C VAL A 66 -15.69 1.46 -2.31
N SER A 67 -14.93 0.84 -3.22
CA SER A 67 -13.48 0.71 -3.08
C SER A 67 -12.75 2.05 -3.12
N ILE A 68 -13.25 3.03 -3.88
CA ILE A 68 -12.74 4.41 -3.89
C ILE A 68 -13.07 5.12 -2.57
N LEU A 69 -14.30 4.97 -2.07
CA LEU A 69 -14.67 5.52 -0.76
C LEU A 69 -13.83 4.91 0.36
N LEU A 70 -13.57 3.61 0.30
CA LEU A 70 -12.68 2.92 1.24
C LEU A 70 -11.25 3.46 1.16
N LEU A 71 -10.71 3.64 -0.05
CA LEU A 71 -9.39 4.25 -0.25
C LEU A 71 -9.35 5.64 0.42
N VAL A 72 -10.34 6.50 0.17
CA VAL A 72 -10.42 7.83 0.79
C VAL A 72 -10.47 7.73 2.33
N ALA A 73 -11.32 6.86 2.89
CA ALA A 73 -11.44 6.69 4.34
C ALA A 73 -10.10 6.25 4.97
N VAL A 74 -9.39 5.31 4.33
CA VAL A 74 -8.08 4.86 4.79
C VAL A 74 -7.01 5.94 4.60
N SER A 75 -7.06 6.71 3.50
CA SER A 75 -6.17 7.86 3.27
C SER A 75 -6.32 8.90 4.38
N VAL A 76 -7.55 9.22 4.80
CA VAL A 76 -7.78 10.20 5.90
C VAL A 76 -7.07 9.75 7.17
N ILE A 77 -7.20 8.47 7.56
CA ILE A 77 -6.49 7.93 8.73
C ILE A 77 -4.97 8.01 8.52
N PHE A 78 -4.50 7.56 7.36
CA PHE A 78 -3.08 7.50 7.02
C PHE A 78 -2.40 8.88 7.08
N TYR A 79 -3.01 9.90 6.46
CA TYR A 79 -2.46 11.25 6.45
C TYR A 79 -2.63 11.93 7.80
N ASN A 80 -3.74 11.73 8.51
CA ASN A 80 -3.93 12.31 9.84
C ASN A 80 -2.89 11.77 10.83
N LEU A 81 -2.63 10.45 10.83
CA LEU A 81 -1.56 9.85 11.62
C LEU A 81 -0.19 10.41 11.21
N ALA A 82 0.10 10.50 9.93
CA ALA A 82 1.39 11.00 9.45
C ALA A 82 1.61 12.50 9.75
N GLU A 83 0.54 13.29 9.89
CA GLU A 83 0.62 14.75 10.02
C GLU A 83 0.47 15.26 11.43
N ASN A 84 -0.52 14.73 12.16
CA ASN A 84 -0.92 15.27 13.45
C ASN A 84 -0.50 14.36 14.62
N PHE A 85 -0.16 13.09 14.35
CA PHE A 85 0.17 12.08 15.38
C PHE A 85 1.42 11.31 15.01
N ALA A 86 2.55 12.01 14.83
CA ALA A 86 3.82 11.38 14.49
C ALA A 86 4.25 10.38 15.60
N PRO A 87 4.84 9.23 15.25
CA PRO A 87 5.17 8.21 16.24
C PRO A 87 6.34 8.67 17.11
N GLU A 88 6.14 8.70 18.42
CA GLU A 88 7.16 8.99 19.43
C GLU A 88 7.99 7.76 19.76
N THR A 89 7.41 6.57 19.62
CA THR A 89 8.07 5.29 19.93
C THR A 89 8.05 4.32 18.74
N TRP A 90 8.99 3.37 18.76
CA TRP A 90 9.01 2.26 17.80
C TRP A 90 7.72 1.42 17.86
N ALA A 91 7.14 1.28 19.05
CA ALA A 91 5.88 0.58 19.25
C ALA A 91 4.74 1.30 18.53
N GLN A 92 4.59 2.62 18.67
CA GLN A 92 3.61 3.40 17.91
C GLN A 92 3.82 3.28 16.41
N ARG A 93 5.07 3.38 15.93
CA ARG A 93 5.39 3.24 14.51
C ARG A 93 4.93 1.90 13.93
N PHE A 94 5.16 0.81 14.66
CA PHE A 94 4.82 -0.54 14.19
C PHE A 94 3.36 -0.93 14.44
N LEU A 95 2.80 -0.58 15.60
CA LEU A 95 1.46 -1.02 16.02
C LEU A 95 0.35 -0.04 15.65
N ILE A 96 0.68 1.23 15.38
CA ILE A 96 -0.29 2.25 14.97
C ILE A 96 -0.10 2.62 13.49
N HIS A 97 1.09 3.02 13.06
CA HIS A 97 1.27 3.53 11.69
C HIS A 97 1.35 2.42 10.64
N ALA A 98 2.08 1.33 10.93
CA ALA A 98 2.27 0.25 9.96
C ALA A 98 0.96 -0.39 9.47
N PRO A 99 -0.07 -0.72 10.29
CA PRO A 99 -1.32 -1.28 9.77
C PRO A 99 -1.98 -0.38 8.73
N PHE A 100 -2.07 0.93 8.99
CA PHE A 100 -2.71 1.87 8.06
C PHE A 100 -1.85 2.17 6.84
N SER A 101 -0.52 2.12 6.96
CA SER A 101 0.37 2.16 5.81
C SER A 101 0.18 0.95 4.90
N VAL A 102 0.24 -0.28 5.43
CA VAL A 102 0.00 -1.50 4.65
C VAL A 102 -1.39 -1.47 4.02
N TRP A 103 -2.40 -1.07 4.79
CA TRP A 103 -3.78 -1.00 4.30
C TRP A 103 -3.95 0.05 3.21
N HIS A 104 -3.35 1.24 3.35
CA HIS A 104 -3.43 2.31 2.36
C HIS A 104 -2.76 1.93 1.03
N GLY A 105 -1.52 1.40 1.08
CA GLY A 105 -0.85 0.90 -0.12
C GLY A 105 -1.65 -0.21 -0.82
N PHE A 106 -2.27 -1.10 -0.04
CA PHE A 106 -3.12 -2.16 -0.59
C PHE A 106 -4.43 -1.60 -1.19
N THR A 107 -5.09 -0.63 -0.55
CA THR A 107 -6.35 -0.06 -1.08
C THR A 107 -6.15 0.73 -2.37
N ILE A 108 -4.99 1.37 -2.58
CA ILE A 108 -4.64 1.95 -3.89
C ILE A 108 -4.63 0.87 -4.97
N PHE A 109 -3.94 -0.24 -4.74
CA PHE A 109 -3.93 -1.37 -5.67
C PHE A 109 -5.34 -1.93 -5.88
N MET A 110 -6.11 -2.09 -4.81
CA MET A 110 -7.47 -2.61 -4.88
C MET A 110 -8.42 -1.71 -5.66
N ALA A 111 -8.30 -0.38 -5.55
CA ALA A 111 -9.10 0.54 -6.35
C ALA A 111 -8.83 0.34 -7.86
N VAL A 112 -7.56 0.21 -8.25
CA VAL A 112 -7.17 -0.10 -9.64
C VAL A 112 -7.71 -1.46 -10.07
N TRP A 113 -7.55 -2.49 -9.23
CA TRP A 113 -8.09 -3.83 -9.50
C TRP A 113 -9.61 -3.81 -9.70
N ASN A 114 -10.35 -3.10 -8.84
CA ASN A 114 -11.80 -2.99 -8.96
C ASN A 114 -12.22 -2.23 -10.21
N ALA A 115 -11.44 -1.25 -10.69
CA ALA A 115 -11.68 -0.60 -11.98
C ALA A 115 -11.63 -1.62 -13.14
N PHE A 116 -10.64 -2.52 -13.14
CA PHE A 116 -10.60 -3.61 -14.12
C PHE A 116 -11.81 -4.54 -13.99
N VAL A 117 -12.19 -4.93 -12.77
CA VAL A 117 -13.36 -5.78 -12.55
C VAL A 117 -14.67 -5.11 -13.03
N ALA A 118 -14.79 -3.80 -12.87
CA ALA A 118 -15.98 -3.04 -13.26
C ALA A 118 -16.07 -2.74 -14.75
N PHE A 119 -14.94 -2.45 -15.41
CA PHE A 119 -14.92 -1.88 -16.76
C PHE A 119 -14.25 -2.74 -17.82
N THR A 120 -13.70 -3.90 -17.45
CA THR A 120 -13.07 -4.81 -18.40
C THR A 120 -13.68 -6.21 -18.31
N THR A 121 -13.62 -6.93 -19.43
CA THR A 121 -14.11 -8.31 -19.51
C THR A 121 -13.10 -9.16 -20.25
N VAL A 122 -12.85 -10.36 -19.74
CA VAL A 122 -11.99 -11.32 -20.42
C VAL A 122 -12.75 -11.84 -21.64
N ARG A 123 -12.26 -11.52 -22.83
CA ARG A 123 -12.85 -12.02 -24.08
C ARG A 123 -12.49 -13.48 -24.27
N LYS A 124 -13.49 -14.29 -24.61
CA LYS A 124 -13.34 -15.69 -24.96
C LYS A 124 -13.97 -15.94 -26.33
N ASP A 125 -13.41 -16.85 -27.10
CA ASP A 125 -14.03 -17.29 -28.35
C ASP A 125 -15.19 -18.26 -28.07
N GLN A 126 -15.83 -18.75 -29.14
CA GLN A 126 -16.93 -19.73 -29.05
C GLN A 126 -16.54 -21.06 -28.37
N PHE A 127 -15.24 -21.36 -28.26
CA PHE A 127 -14.69 -22.55 -27.61
C PHE A 127 -14.18 -22.27 -26.19
N GLY A 128 -14.33 -21.05 -25.69
CA GLY A 128 -13.89 -20.64 -24.36
C GLY A 128 -12.40 -20.29 -24.27
N ILE A 129 -11.68 -20.21 -25.38
CA ILE A 129 -10.26 -19.83 -25.45
C ILE A 129 -10.13 -18.33 -25.20
N ILE A 130 -9.24 -17.96 -24.29
CA ILE A 130 -8.98 -16.55 -23.95
C ILE A 130 -8.31 -15.87 -25.14
N LEU A 131 -8.93 -14.82 -25.66
CA LEU A 131 -8.36 -14.02 -26.75
C LEU A 131 -7.38 -12.98 -26.21
N HIS A 132 -6.48 -12.54 -27.09
CA HIS A 132 -5.60 -11.41 -26.82
C HIS A 132 -6.41 -10.15 -26.40
N PRO A 133 -5.87 -9.33 -25.48
CA PRO A 133 -6.49 -8.09 -25.05
C PRO A 133 -6.76 -7.13 -26.23
N ASN A 134 -7.85 -6.37 -26.17
CA ASN A 134 -8.07 -5.26 -27.10
C ASN A 134 -7.12 -4.10 -26.74
N ILE A 135 -6.77 -3.25 -27.70
CA ILE A 135 -6.04 -1.98 -27.55
C ILE A 135 -6.55 -1.18 -26.35
N PHE A 136 -7.87 -1.08 -26.14
CA PHE A 136 -8.42 -0.40 -24.97
C PHE A 136 -7.95 -1.01 -23.63
N HIS A 137 -7.94 -2.34 -23.52
CA HIS A 137 -7.45 -3.03 -22.32
C HIS A 137 -5.96 -2.80 -22.14
N VAL A 138 -5.19 -2.84 -23.23
CA VAL A 138 -3.76 -2.57 -23.22
C VAL A 138 -3.49 -1.16 -22.68
N ILE A 139 -4.14 -0.13 -23.21
CA ILE A 139 -4.00 1.26 -22.75
C ILE A 139 -4.31 1.38 -21.25
N LEU A 140 -5.42 0.79 -20.79
CA LEU A 140 -5.78 0.80 -19.37
C LEU A 140 -4.74 0.11 -18.49
N VAL A 141 -4.17 -1.01 -18.94
CA VAL A 141 -3.11 -1.72 -18.21
C VAL A 141 -1.86 -0.86 -18.09
N TYR A 142 -1.39 -0.23 -19.17
CA TYR A 142 -0.23 0.66 -19.10
C TYR A 142 -0.49 1.87 -18.19
N ALA A 143 -1.68 2.47 -18.26
CA ALA A 143 -2.07 3.56 -17.37
C ALA A 143 -2.09 3.12 -15.90
N ALA A 144 -2.62 1.92 -15.61
CA ALA A 144 -2.65 1.34 -14.27
C ALA A 144 -1.25 1.02 -13.72
N LEU A 145 -0.40 0.38 -14.53
CA LEU A 145 0.98 0.07 -14.15
C LEU A 145 1.77 1.36 -13.88
N LEU A 146 1.62 2.36 -14.74
CA LEU A 146 2.25 3.67 -14.56
C LEU A 146 1.76 4.34 -13.27
N PHE A 147 0.44 4.40 -13.07
CA PHE A 147 -0.16 4.98 -11.87
C PHE A 147 0.37 4.32 -10.59
N LEU A 148 0.33 2.99 -10.51
CA LEU A 148 0.82 2.24 -9.33
C LEU A 148 2.32 2.45 -9.10
N THR A 149 3.11 2.45 -10.17
CA THR A 149 4.57 2.69 -10.07
C THR A 149 4.85 4.11 -9.55
N LEU A 150 4.16 5.11 -10.08
CA LEU A 150 4.27 6.50 -9.63
C LEU A 150 3.77 6.69 -8.20
N SER A 151 2.71 5.97 -7.77
CA SER A 151 2.27 5.97 -6.37
C SER A 151 3.35 5.41 -5.45
N ALA A 152 3.97 4.27 -5.81
CA ALA A 152 5.07 3.70 -5.04
C ALA A 152 6.28 4.65 -4.92
N ILE A 153 6.64 5.33 -6.00
CA ILE A 153 7.69 6.37 -5.99
C ILE A 153 7.26 7.57 -5.12
N GLY A 154 6.01 8.01 -5.24
CA GLY A 154 5.46 9.15 -4.52
C GLY A 154 5.48 8.97 -3.00
N TYR A 155 5.25 7.76 -2.50
CA TYR A 155 5.39 7.44 -1.07
C TYR A 155 6.80 7.65 -0.52
N VAL A 156 7.81 7.53 -1.39
CA VAL A 156 9.23 7.65 -1.03
C VAL A 156 9.73 9.07 -1.19
N GLN A 157 9.50 9.68 -2.37
CA GLN A 157 10.13 10.94 -2.74
C GLN A 157 9.46 12.18 -2.17
N TYR A 158 8.13 12.22 -2.15
CA TYR A 158 7.40 13.45 -1.82
C TYR A 158 7.42 13.76 -0.32
N LYS A 159 7.90 12.81 0.49
CA LYS A 159 7.89 12.88 1.95
C LYS A 159 9.29 12.71 2.52
N HIS A 160 10.26 13.56 2.15
CA HIS A 160 11.67 13.46 2.59
C HIS A 160 11.87 13.10 4.10
N GLU A 161 11.07 13.66 5.01
CA GLU A 161 11.11 13.33 6.46
C GLU A 161 10.07 12.28 6.90
N ARG A 162 9.08 11.99 6.05
CA ARG A 162 7.90 11.14 6.35
C ARG A 162 7.70 10.03 5.31
N CYS A 163 8.81 9.55 4.74
CA CYS A 163 8.86 8.56 3.68
C CYS A 163 8.19 7.27 4.15
N ASP A 164 7.23 6.78 3.38
CA ASP A 164 6.52 5.55 3.69
C ASP A 164 6.92 4.41 2.75
N VAL A 165 7.98 3.71 3.13
CA VAL A 165 8.48 2.55 2.37
C VAL A 165 7.53 1.35 2.45
N ILE A 166 6.68 1.26 3.47
CA ILE A 166 5.81 0.11 3.70
C ILE A 166 4.70 0.10 2.63
N SER A 167 3.99 1.22 2.43
CA SER A 167 2.98 1.34 1.37
C SER A 167 3.59 1.06 -0.02
N ALA A 168 4.78 1.59 -0.29
CA ALA A 168 5.47 1.41 -1.56
C ALA A 168 5.80 -0.07 -1.83
N TRP A 169 6.30 -0.80 -0.83
CA TRP A 169 6.57 -2.23 -0.96
C TRP A 169 5.32 -3.10 -1.05
N VAL A 170 4.21 -2.69 -0.42
CA VAL A 170 2.92 -3.37 -0.61
C VAL A 170 2.46 -3.24 -2.07
N ILE A 171 2.58 -2.05 -2.67
CA ILE A 171 2.29 -1.87 -4.10
C ILE A 171 3.24 -2.72 -4.95
N ALA A 172 4.54 -2.73 -4.66
CA ALA A 172 5.50 -3.56 -5.36
C ALA A 172 5.15 -5.06 -5.29
N PHE A 173 4.77 -5.55 -4.11
CA PHE A 173 4.32 -6.93 -3.90
C PHE A 173 3.09 -7.26 -4.75
N CYS A 174 2.12 -6.34 -4.84
CA CYS A 174 0.97 -6.50 -5.71
C CYS A 174 1.34 -6.47 -7.20
N LEU A 175 2.31 -5.65 -7.62
CA LEU A 175 2.80 -5.63 -9.00
C LEU A 175 3.53 -6.94 -9.37
N TRP A 176 4.26 -7.55 -8.44
CA TRP A 176 4.80 -8.90 -8.61
C TRP A 176 3.69 -9.94 -8.83
N ALA A 177 2.55 -9.80 -8.14
CA ALA A 177 1.39 -10.67 -8.34
C ALA A 177 0.77 -10.46 -9.74
N VAL A 178 0.74 -9.22 -10.24
CA VAL A 178 0.33 -8.95 -11.62
C VAL A 178 1.28 -9.64 -12.60
N PHE A 179 2.59 -9.50 -12.44
CA PHE A 179 3.59 -10.16 -13.28
C PHE A 179 3.42 -11.69 -13.30
N ASP A 180 3.30 -12.32 -12.14
CA ASP A 180 3.12 -13.77 -12.00
C ASP A 180 1.83 -14.27 -12.68
N HIS A 181 0.76 -13.48 -12.60
CA HIS A 181 -0.54 -13.87 -13.14
C HIS A 181 -0.64 -13.72 -14.66
N GLN A 182 -0.07 -12.65 -15.20
CA GLN A 182 -0.29 -12.23 -16.58
C GLN A 182 0.58 -13.07 -17.53
N ARG A 183 -0.05 -13.66 -18.56
CA ARG A 183 0.62 -14.53 -19.54
C ARG A 183 0.81 -13.86 -20.90
N ASP A 184 0.05 -12.81 -21.18
CA ASP A 184 0.23 -12.05 -22.42
C ASP A 184 1.54 -11.23 -22.33
N PRO A 185 2.46 -11.37 -23.30
CA PRO A 185 3.74 -10.66 -23.28
C PRO A 185 3.60 -9.13 -23.18
N LEU A 186 2.53 -8.55 -23.73
CA LEU A 186 2.27 -7.10 -23.69
C LEU A 186 1.92 -6.59 -22.29
N ILE A 187 1.50 -7.47 -21.39
CA ILE A 187 1.18 -7.12 -20.00
C ILE A 187 2.27 -7.65 -19.06
N HIS A 188 2.77 -8.86 -19.33
CA HIS A 188 3.73 -9.56 -18.49
C HIS A 188 5.03 -8.77 -18.31
N TRP A 189 5.69 -8.37 -19.41
CA TRP A 189 6.98 -7.67 -19.32
C TRP A 189 6.89 -6.25 -18.74
N PRO A 190 5.90 -5.42 -19.11
CA PRO A 190 5.71 -4.14 -18.43
C PRO A 190 5.39 -4.28 -16.95
N ALA A 191 4.63 -5.31 -16.55
CA ALA A 191 4.37 -5.58 -15.14
C ALA A 191 5.66 -5.95 -14.38
N LEU A 192 6.58 -6.70 -15.00
CA LEU A 192 7.90 -6.97 -14.42
C LEU A 192 8.69 -5.68 -14.21
N ALA A 193 8.74 -4.80 -15.22
CA ALA A 193 9.45 -3.53 -15.13
C ALA A 193 8.88 -2.66 -14.00
N ALA A 194 7.55 -2.54 -13.92
CA ALA A 194 6.87 -1.83 -12.84
C ALA A 194 7.20 -2.44 -11.46
N ALA A 195 7.12 -3.77 -11.32
CA ALA A 195 7.43 -4.46 -10.08
C ALA A 195 8.88 -4.24 -9.63
N LEU A 196 9.84 -4.32 -10.55
CA LEU A 196 11.26 -4.07 -10.28
C LEU A 196 11.49 -2.62 -9.82
N VAL A 197 10.97 -1.64 -10.55
CA VAL A 197 11.10 -0.22 -10.21
C VAL A 197 10.51 0.04 -8.83
N SER A 198 9.28 -0.42 -8.57
CA SER A 198 8.63 -0.24 -7.26
C SER A 198 9.28 -1.01 -6.12
N THR A 199 10.06 -2.06 -6.40
CA THR A 199 10.83 -2.79 -5.38
C THR A 199 12.13 -2.06 -5.04
N ILE A 200 12.83 -1.55 -6.05
CA ILE A 200 14.16 -0.95 -5.91
C ILE A 200 14.06 0.49 -5.40
N TRP A 201 13.09 1.27 -5.87
CA TRP A 201 12.99 2.70 -5.54
C TRP A 201 12.91 2.98 -4.02
N PRO A 202 12.11 2.25 -3.23
CA PRO A 202 12.04 2.47 -1.78
C PRO A 202 13.32 2.15 -1.00
N ILE A 203 14.36 1.63 -1.66
CA ILE A 203 15.69 1.42 -1.07
C ILE A 203 16.49 2.74 -1.02
N GLU A 204 16.17 3.71 -1.87
CA GLU A 204 16.87 5.01 -1.99
C GLU A 204 17.12 5.71 -0.62
N PRO A 205 16.13 5.85 0.28
CA PRO A 205 16.33 6.56 1.55
C PRO A 205 17.37 5.89 2.45
N PHE A 206 17.45 4.55 2.42
CA PHE A 206 18.42 3.79 3.21
C PHE A 206 19.84 3.99 2.67
N VAL A 207 20.00 4.00 1.34
CA VAL A 207 21.29 4.28 0.70
C VAL A 207 21.74 5.70 1.03
N TYR A 208 20.83 6.67 0.93
CA TYR A 208 21.12 8.07 1.27
C TYR A 208 21.58 8.21 2.73
N GLN A 209 20.90 7.55 3.68
CA GLN A 209 21.30 7.55 5.09
C GLN A 209 22.68 6.91 5.32
N LEU A 210 22.97 5.78 4.66
CA LEU A 210 24.26 5.10 4.77
C LEU A 210 25.42 5.92 4.19
N VAL A 211 25.21 6.57 3.05
CA VAL A 211 26.20 7.46 2.44
C VAL A 211 26.43 8.69 3.32
N LYS A 212 25.35 9.35 3.78
CA LYS A 212 25.44 10.49 4.71
C LYS A 212 26.20 10.12 5.98
N TYR A 213 25.92 8.97 6.58
CA TYR A 213 26.61 8.48 7.78
C TYR A 213 28.11 8.23 7.56
N ARG A 214 28.53 7.87 6.34
CA ARG A 214 29.94 7.69 5.98
C ARG A 214 30.67 9.01 5.69
N THR A 215 29.96 10.04 5.25
CA THR A 215 30.54 11.35 4.92
C THR A 215 30.63 12.31 6.12
N ILE A 216 29.95 12.01 7.24
CA ILE A 216 30.07 12.79 8.48
C ILE A 216 31.49 12.66 9.05
N ASN A 217 32.08 13.78 9.47
CA ASN A 217 33.42 13.83 10.07
C ASN A 217 33.48 12.89 11.29
N PRO A 218 34.52 12.05 11.46
CA PRO A 218 34.67 11.14 12.61
C PRO A 218 34.42 11.80 13.99
N GLU A 219 34.82 13.05 14.19
CA GLU A 219 34.56 13.78 15.45
C GLU A 219 33.07 14.06 15.70
N GLU A 220 32.30 14.34 14.64
CA GLU A 220 30.86 14.58 14.71
C GLU A 220 30.09 13.26 14.89
N ARG A 221 30.61 12.17 14.32
CA ARG A 221 30.11 10.81 14.55
C ARG A 221 30.25 10.40 16.01
N GLU A 222 31.40 10.65 16.65
CA GLU A 222 31.60 10.36 18.08
C GLU A 222 30.66 11.17 18.97
N ARG A 223 30.38 12.44 18.64
CA ARG A 223 29.38 13.23 19.37
C ARG A 223 27.97 12.63 19.28
N ILE A 224 27.54 12.20 18.10
CA ILE A 224 26.21 11.58 17.89
C ILE A 224 26.08 10.27 18.68
N LEU A 225 27.13 9.45 18.71
CA LEU A 225 27.12 8.20 19.47
C LEU A 225 27.06 8.47 20.98
N ASN A 226 27.83 9.44 21.48
CA ASN A 226 27.85 9.78 22.90
C ASN A 226 26.53 10.40 23.40
N THR A 227 25.82 11.18 22.59
CA THR A 227 24.49 11.72 22.95
C THR A 227 23.39 10.67 22.93
N THR A 228 23.56 9.58 22.17
CA THR A 228 22.58 8.47 22.11
C THR A 228 22.72 7.51 23.29
N THR A 229 23.89 7.48 23.96
CA THR A 229 24.15 6.64 25.16
C THR A 229 23.79 7.29 26.49
N THR A 230 23.46 8.58 26.50
CA THR A 230 23.15 9.36 27.71
C THR A 230 21.66 9.58 27.97
N ASN A 231 20.80 9.06 27.10
CA ASN A 231 19.34 9.01 27.26
C ASN A 231 18.88 7.54 27.41
#